data_AF-A0A2W4U1M4-F1
#
_entry.id   AF-A0A2W4U1M4-F1
#
_cell.length_a   1.000
_cell.length_b   1.000
_cell.length_c   1.000
_cell.angle_alpha   90.00
_cell.angle_beta   90.00
_cell.angle_gamma   90.00
#
_symmetry.space_group_name_H-M   'P 1'
#
loop_
_entity.id
_entity.type
_entity.pdbx_description
1 polymer ?
#
loop_
_entity_poly.entity_id
_entity_poly.type
_entity_poly.pdbx_seq_one_letter_code
_entity_poly.pdbx_strand_id
1 'polypeptide(L)'
;MTRDRTAPDRSSRRRFLSQAGRMAAAAGVVAGCPTIVPARLFGQFSPANRINVGAIGTGRISRAHDLPGIWKFDTARIVAVCDVDSRRVADAKRLVEESTDHHGNWLEAICTRRQPIAPIEIGHRSCSTCLLHHMAMKLGRTLRWDPLRERFHDDDEANAMLSRPQRPLYAI
;
A
#
# COMPACT_ATOMS: atom_id res chain seq x y z
N MET A 1 32.96 37.38 -29.33
CA MET A 1 33.07 36.29 -28.34
C MET A 1 31.66 35.78 -28.03
N THR A 2 31.12 34.92 -28.89
CA THR A 2 29.72 34.44 -28.84
C THR A 2 29.68 33.05 -28.21
N ARG A 3 28.86 32.88 -27.18
CA ARG A 3 28.65 31.61 -26.46
C ARG A 3 27.90 30.62 -27.36
N ASP A 4 28.49 29.45 -27.60
CA ASP A 4 27.78 28.29 -28.16
C ASP A 4 27.32 27.37 -27.01
N ARG A 5 26.03 27.03 -27.01
CA ARG A 5 25.35 26.22 -25.98
C ARG A 5 25.26 24.78 -26.51
N THR A 6 26.07 23.88 -25.96
CA THR A 6 26.02 22.44 -26.25
C THR A 6 24.68 21.82 -25.84
N ALA A 7 23.98 21.18 -26.78
CA ALA A 7 22.74 20.43 -26.55
C ALA A 7 22.98 19.12 -25.75
N PRO A 8 21.98 18.61 -24.99
CA PRO A 8 22.13 17.39 -24.19
C PRO A 8 22.10 16.11 -25.03
N ASP A 9 22.97 15.14 -24.69
CA ASP A 9 23.08 13.80 -25.29
C ASP A 9 21.74 13.03 -25.21
N ARG A 10 21.27 12.56 -26.36
CA ARG A 10 19.96 11.91 -26.53
C ARG A 10 20.15 10.40 -26.43
N SER A 11 19.90 9.83 -25.25
CA SER A 11 19.88 8.38 -25.03
C SER A 11 18.93 7.70 -26.04
N SER A 12 19.52 6.97 -27.00
CA SER A 12 18.75 6.37 -28.10
C SER A 12 17.93 5.19 -27.60
N ARG A 13 16.65 5.14 -27.99
CA ARG A 13 15.69 4.03 -27.73
C ARG A 13 16.27 2.63 -27.98
N ARG A 14 17.21 2.53 -28.93
CA ARG A 14 17.90 1.27 -29.26
C ARG A 14 18.78 0.76 -28.12
N ARG A 15 19.38 1.68 -27.34
CA ARG A 15 20.21 1.37 -26.18
C ARG A 15 19.35 0.84 -25.03
N PHE A 16 18.20 1.45 -24.78
CA PHE A 16 17.21 0.98 -23.78
C PHE A 16 16.72 -0.44 -24.09
N LEU A 17 16.33 -0.73 -25.34
CA LEU A 17 15.90 -2.07 -25.74
C LEU A 17 17.02 -3.11 -25.60
N SER A 18 18.26 -2.75 -25.96
CA SER A 18 19.42 -3.65 -25.77
C SER A 18 19.75 -3.92 -24.30
N GLN A 19 19.45 -2.96 -23.41
CA GLN A 19 19.73 -3.06 -21.97
C GLN A 19 18.62 -3.84 -21.26
N ALA A 20 17.36 -3.69 -21.69
CA ALA A 20 16.21 -4.47 -21.24
C ALA A 20 16.34 -5.97 -21.60
N GLY A 21 16.83 -6.28 -22.82
CA GLY A 21 17.04 -7.67 -23.25
C GLY A 21 18.08 -8.43 -22.41
N ARG A 22 19.07 -7.72 -21.86
CA ARG A 22 20.13 -8.33 -21.03
C ARG A 22 19.69 -8.64 -19.59
N MET A 23 18.69 -7.94 -19.05
CA MET A 23 18.16 -8.22 -17.71
C MET A 23 17.20 -9.42 -17.67
N ALA A 24 16.57 -9.77 -18.79
CA ALA A 24 15.67 -10.93 -18.86
C ALA A 24 16.39 -12.29 -18.74
N ALA A 25 17.69 -12.35 -19.06
CA ALA A 25 18.48 -13.58 -19.01
C ALA A 25 18.90 -14.00 -17.58
N ALA A 26 18.74 -13.14 -16.57
CA ALA A 26 19.19 -13.41 -15.19
C ALA A 26 18.07 -13.97 -14.27
N ALA A 27 16.83 -14.06 -14.72
CA ALA A 27 15.70 -14.55 -13.92
C ALA A 27 15.40 -16.05 -14.11
N GLY A 28 16.39 -16.83 -14.54
CA GLY A 28 16.18 -18.15 -15.13
C GLY A 28 16.68 -19.34 -14.31
N VAL A 29 16.60 -19.36 -12.98
CA VAL A 29 16.63 -20.63 -12.20
C VAL A 29 15.84 -20.47 -10.89
N VAL A 30 14.56 -20.85 -10.90
CA VAL A 30 13.84 -21.30 -9.69
C VAL A 30 13.38 -22.73 -9.99
N ALA A 31 14.26 -23.69 -9.73
CA ALA A 31 13.91 -25.10 -9.76
C ALA A 31 12.90 -25.39 -8.64
N GLY A 32 11.66 -25.75 -9.00
CA GLY A 32 10.67 -26.27 -8.05
C GLY A 32 9.37 -25.47 -7.90
N CYS A 33 9.22 -24.32 -8.53
CA CYS A 33 7.90 -23.68 -8.67
C CYS A 33 7.23 -24.21 -9.94
N PRO A 34 5.98 -24.70 -9.93
CA PRO A 34 5.30 -25.13 -11.15
C PRO A 34 5.25 -23.96 -12.14
N THR A 35 6.07 -24.00 -13.18
CA THR A 35 6.22 -22.91 -14.17
C THR A 35 5.03 -22.79 -15.13
N ILE A 36 4.10 -23.74 -15.05
CA ILE A 36 2.84 -23.74 -15.79
C ILE A 36 1.72 -23.56 -14.78
N VAL A 37 1.58 -22.33 -14.30
CA VAL A 37 0.37 -21.89 -13.61
C VAL A 37 -0.59 -21.38 -14.69
N PRO A 38 -1.77 -21.99 -14.89
CA PRO A 38 -2.75 -21.52 -15.87
C PRO A 38 -2.94 -20.01 -15.81
N ALA A 39 -2.95 -19.33 -16.95
CA ALA A 39 -3.14 -17.87 -17.01
C ALA A 39 -4.42 -17.40 -16.27
N ARG A 40 -5.40 -18.28 -16.11
CA ARG A 40 -6.61 -18.05 -15.29
C ARG A 40 -6.30 -17.75 -13.83
N LEU A 41 -5.28 -18.39 -13.24
CA LEU A 41 -4.86 -18.09 -11.86
C LEU A 41 -4.20 -16.71 -11.74
N PHE A 42 -3.63 -16.19 -12.83
CA PHE A 42 -3.12 -14.82 -12.89
C PHE A 42 -4.24 -13.85 -13.29
N GLY A 43 -4.89 -13.25 -12.31
CA GLY A 43 -5.76 -12.11 -12.52
C GLY A 43 -7.26 -12.37 -12.50
N GLN A 44 -7.72 -13.60 -12.19
CA GLN A 44 -9.15 -13.89 -11.92
C GLN A 44 -9.75 -12.95 -10.88
N PHE A 45 -8.93 -12.44 -9.95
CA PHE A 45 -9.34 -11.48 -8.92
C PHE A 45 -8.81 -10.05 -9.11
N SER A 46 -8.19 -9.73 -10.26
CA SER A 46 -7.70 -8.37 -10.52
C SER A 46 -8.86 -7.38 -10.69
N PRO A 47 -8.69 -6.07 -10.40
CA PRO A 47 -9.75 -5.08 -10.55
C PRO A 47 -10.26 -4.97 -11.98
N ALA A 48 -9.43 -5.35 -12.97
CA ALA A 48 -9.79 -5.34 -14.37
C ALA A 48 -10.73 -6.50 -14.76
N ASN A 49 -10.78 -7.56 -13.94
CA ASN A 49 -11.68 -8.71 -14.13
C ASN A 49 -12.88 -8.70 -13.17
N ARG A 50 -13.04 -7.64 -12.36
CA ARG A 50 -14.23 -7.43 -11.52
C ARG A 50 -15.14 -6.37 -12.12
N ILE A 51 -16.45 -6.54 -11.94
CA ILE A 51 -17.44 -5.55 -12.33
C ILE A 51 -17.36 -4.37 -11.36
N ASN A 52 -16.99 -3.20 -11.87
CA ASN A 52 -16.98 -1.96 -11.10
C ASN A 52 -18.40 -1.38 -11.07
N VAL A 53 -18.99 -1.31 -9.88
CA VAL A 53 -20.35 -0.82 -9.68
C VAL A 53 -20.32 0.56 -9.05
N GLY A 54 -21.03 1.52 -9.64
CA GLY A 54 -21.33 2.82 -9.05
C GLY A 54 -22.76 2.83 -8.55
N ALA A 55 -22.98 3.22 -7.30
CA ALA A 55 -24.31 3.35 -6.72
C ALA A 55 -24.79 4.80 -6.76
N ILE A 56 -25.88 5.05 -7.50
CA ILE A 56 -26.54 6.36 -7.61
C ILE A 56 -27.84 6.30 -6.79
N GLY A 57 -27.94 7.16 -5.78
CA GLY A 57 -29.05 7.16 -4.82
C GLY A 57 -28.83 6.16 -3.69
N THR A 58 -28.03 6.54 -2.68
CA THR A 58 -27.67 5.69 -1.55
C THR A 58 -28.63 5.83 -0.36
N GLY A 59 -29.92 5.66 -0.66
CA GLY A 59 -31.01 5.65 0.31
C GLY A 59 -31.03 4.40 1.20
N ARG A 60 -32.16 4.18 1.90
CA ARG A 60 -32.33 3.05 2.82
C ARG A 60 -32.23 1.69 2.11
N ILE A 61 -32.89 1.56 0.95
CA ILE A 61 -32.92 0.31 0.17
C ILE A 61 -31.52 -0.01 -0.35
N SER A 62 -30.84 0.97 -0.96
CA SER A 62 -29.48 0.79 -1.47
C SER A 62 -28.53 0.29 -0.39
N ARG A 63 -28.52 0.90 0.79
CA ARG A 63 -27.61 0.50 1.88
C ARG A 63 -28.01 -0.78 2.60
N ALA A 64 -29.30 -1.10 2.69
CA ALA A 64 -29.78 -2.28 3.41
C ALA A 64 -29.86 -3.54 2.54
N HIS A 65 -30.00 -3.40 1.22
CA HIS A 65 -30.27 -4.51 0.32
C HIS A 65 -29.30 -4.55 -0.86
N ASP A 66 -29.15 -3.45 -1.60
CA ASP A 66 -28.42 -3.50 -2.88
C ASP A 66 -26.90 -3.63 -2.67
N LEU A 67 -26.31 -2.74 -1.85
CA LEU A 67 -24.88 -2.79 -1.53
C LEU A 67 -24.51 -4.10 -0.83
N PRO A 68 -25.24 -4.55 0.22
CA PRO A 68 -24.98 -5.86 0.84
C PRO A 68 -25.21 -7.03 -0.09
N GLY A 69 -26.14 -6.92 -1.04
CA GLY A 69 -26.37 -7.93 -2.07
C GLY A 69 -25.17 -8.11 -2.99
N ILE A 70 -24.52 -7.00 -3.38
CA ILE A 70 -23.33 -7.01 -4.23
C ILE A 70 -22.11 -7.56 -3.48
N TRP A 71 -21.92 -7.20 -2.21
CA TRP A 71 -20.77 -7.67 -1.40
C TRP A 71 -20.70 -9.18 -1.20
N LYS A 72 -21.80 -9.91 -1.45
CA LYS A 72 -21.81 -11.38 -1.42
C LYS A 72 -21.02 -12.01 -2.57
N PHE A 73 -20.69 -11.24 -3.59
CA PHE A 73 -20.07 -11.75 -4.81
C PHE A 73 -18.73 -11.08 -5.06
N ASP A 74 -17.65 -11.85 -5.02
CA ASP A 74 -16.32 -11.37 -5.37
C ASP A 74 -16.20 -10.84 -6.81
N THR A 75 -17.10 -11.25 -7.71
CA THR A 75 -17.06 -10.81 -9.11
C THR A 75 -17.39 -9.31 -9.27
N ALA A 76 -18.00 -8.65 -8.29
CA ALA A 76 -18.39 -7.25 -8.37
C ALA A 76 -17.93 -6.45 -7.14
N ARG A 77 -17.52 -5.19 -7.35
CA ARG A 77 -17.11 -4.28 -6.28
C ARG A 77 -17.73 -2.91 -6.46
N ILE A 78 -18.23 -2.33 -5.37
CA ILE A 78 -18.67 -0.94 -5.35
C ILE A 78 -17.45 -0.01 -5.26
N VAL A 79 -17.31 0.88 -6.24
CA VAL A 79 -16.16 1.80 -6.36
C VAL A 79 -16.54 3.27 -6.16
N ALA A 80 -17.84 3.59 -6.26
CA ALA A 80 -18.35 4.94 -6.13
C ALA A 80 -19.76 4.93 -5.58
N VAL A 81 -20.09 5.96 -4.81
CA VAL A 81 -21.42 6.23 -4.27
C VAL A 81 -21.77 7.70 -4.52
N CYS A 82 -23.01 7.98 -4.87
CA CYS A 82 -23.52 9.35 -4.89
C CYS A 82 -24.97 9.42 -4.41
N ASP A 83 -25.33 10.55 -3.80
CA ASP A 83 -26.69 10.91 -3.40
C ASP A 83 -26.80 12.44 -3.38
N VAL A 84 -28.01 12.97 -3.58
CA VAL A 84 -28.29 14.41 -3.43
C VAL A 84 -28.20 14.85 -1.97
N ASP A 85 -28.44 13.93 -1.04
CA ASP A 85 -28.32 14.15 0.39
C ASP A 85 -26.89 13.82 0.87
N SER A 86 -26.16 14.86 1.29
CA SER A 86 -24.79 14.78 1.80
C SER A 86 -24.62 13.80 2.98
N ARG A 87 -25.66 13.59 3.81
CA ARG A 87 -25.59 12.63 4.92
C ARG A 87 -25.64 11.20 4.41
N ARG A 88 -26.46 10.95 3.39
CA ARG A 88 -26.63 9.60 2.79
C ARG A 88 -25.39 9.16 2.05
N VAL A 89 -24.75 10.05 1.29
CA VAL A 89 -23.49 9.72 0.62
C VAL A 89 -22.37 9.47 1.63
N ALA A 90 -22.33 10.21 2.75
CA ALA A 90 -21.34 9.98 3.81
C ALA A 90 -21.53 8.62 4.50
N ASP A 91 -22.78 8.25 4.82
CA ASP A 91 -23.08 6.94 5.40
C ASP A 91 -22.78 5.79 4.43
N ALA A 92 -23.12 5.96 3.15
CA ALA A 92 -22.82 4.96 2.13
C ALA A 92 -21.31 4.80 1.89
N LYS A 93 -20.57 5.92 1.88
CA LYS A 93 -19.11 5.91 1.79
C LYS A 93 -18.51 5.12 2.94
N ARG A 94 -18.97 5.36 4.18
CA ARG A 94 -18.50 4.63 5.36
C ARG A 94 -18.69 3.12 5.19
N LEU A 95 -19.89 2.69 4.77
CA LEU A 95 -20.20 1.28 4.54
C LEU A 95 -19.36 0.64 3.43
N VAL A 96 -19.01 1.38 2.38
CA VAL A 96 -18.19 0.89 1.26
C VAL A 96 -16.70 0.87 1.59
N GLU A 97 -16.24 1.77 2.46
CA GLU A 97 -14.85 1.84 2.91
C GLU A 97 -14.54 0.92 4.11
N GLU A 98 -15.56 0.39 4.79
CA GLU A 98 -15.39 -0.52 5.92
C GLU A 98 -14.87 -1.89 5.46
N SER A 99 -13.70 -2.30 5.96
CA SER A 99 -13.11 -3.61 5.69
C SER A 99 -13.66 -4.65 6.66
N THR A 100 -14.41 -5.64 6.18
CA THR A 100 -14.89 -6.76 7.02
C THR A 100 -13.81 -7.82 7.28
N ASP A 101 -12.73 -7.83 6.50
CA ASP A 101 -11.55 -8.69 6.68
C ASP A 101 -10.26 -7.90 6.40
N HIS A 102 -9.37 -7.84 7.38
CA HIS A 102 -8.10 -7.13 7.28
C HIS A 102 -7.09 -7.85 6.38
N HIS A 103 -7.05 -9.19 6.45
CA HIS A 103 -6.12 -9.98 5.65
C HIS A 103 -6.56 -10.03 4.18
N GLY A 104 -7.85 -10.18 3.92
CA GLY A 104 -8.43 -10.09 2.58
C GLY A 104 -8.16 -8.74 1.91
N ASN A 105 -8.30 -7.63 2.65
CA ASN A 105 -7.95 -6.31 2.12
C ASN A 105 -6.46 -6.15 1.79
N TRP A 106 -5.57 -6.72 2.62
CA TRP A 106 -4.14 -6.72 2.34
C TRP A 106 -3.78 -7.55 1.10
N LEU A 107 -4.35 -8.75 0.95
CA LEU A 107 -4.16 -9.60 -0.24
C LEU A 107 -4.70 -8.94 -1.51
N GLU A 108 -5.87 -8.28 -1.41
CA GLU A 108 -6.41 -7.48 -2.51
C GLU A 108 -5.47 -6.32 -2.85
N ALA A 109 -4.99 -5.56 -1.87
CA ALA A 109 -4.04 -4.46 -2.09
C ALA A 109 -2.80 -4.92 -2.89
N ILE A 110 -2.27 -6.11 -2.59
CA ILE A 110 -1.16 -6.72 -3.34
C ILE A 110 -1.57 -7.02 -4.79
N CYS A 111 -2.67 -7.76 -4.98
CA CYS A 111 -3.14 -8.17 -6.31
C CYS A 111 -3.47 -6.97 -7.21
N THR A 112 -4.03 -5.92 -6.61
CA THR A 112 -4.54 -4.73 -7.31
C THR A 112 -3.51 -3.59 -7.39
N ARG A 113 -2.38 -3.71 -6.68
CA ARG A 113 -1.36 -2.66 -6.50
C ARG A 113 -1.94 -1.34 -5.99
N ARG A 114 -2.88 -1.42 -5.06
CA ARG A 114 -3.46 -0.26 -4.36
C ARG A 114 -3.00 -0.26 -2.91
N GLN A 115 -3.12 0.89 -2.22
CA GLN A 115 -2.91 0.90 -0.79
C GLN A 115 -4.04 0.12 -0.08
N PRO A 116 -3.73 -0.68 0.96
CA PRO A 116 -4.74 -1.23 1.84
C PRO A 116 -5.42 -0.10 2.61
N ILE A 117 -6.61 -0.38 3.16
CA ILE A 117 -7.41 0.55 3.96
C ILE A 117 -6.64 1.04 5.19
N ALA A 118 -5.71 0.22 5.70
CA ALA A 118 -4.72 0.60 6.71
C ALA A 118 -3.30 0.70 6.07
N PRO A 119 -2.90 1.86 5.53
CA PRO A 119 -1.57 2.03 4.95
C PRO A 119 -0.47 1.82 5.97
N ILE A 120 0.65 1.24 5.52
CA ILE A 120 1.80 0.92 6.38
C ILE A 120 2.40 2.16 7.06
N GLU A 121 2.42 3.30 6.36
CA GLU A 121 2.93 4.56 6.90
C GLU A 121 2.15 5.01 8.14
N ILE A 122 0.83 4.84 8.13
CA ILE A 122 -0.02 5.21 9.27
C ILE A 122 0.22 4.27 10.45
N GLY A 123 0.35 2.97 10.17
CA GLY A 123 0.70 1.97 11.19
C GLY A 123 2.06 2.28 11.83
N HIS A 124 3.08 2.54 11.00
CA HIS A 124 4.43 2.89 11.45
C HIS A 124 4.45 4.14 12.34
N ARG A 125 3.82 5.24 11.91
CA ARG A 125 3.78 6.49 12.69
C ARG A 125 3.06 6.35 14.03
N SER A 126 1.97 5.56 14.05
CA SER A 126 1.23 5.26 15.28
C SER A 126 2.13 4.49 16.27
N CYS A 127 2.79 3.42 15.80
CA CYS A 127 3.71 2.63 16.62
C CYS A 127 4.92 3.43 17.11
N SER A 128 5.54 4.23 16.23
CA SER A 128 6.68 5.08 16.58
C SER A 128 6.33 6.02 17.72
N THR A 129 5.16 6.65 17.71
CA THR A 129 4.74 7.56 18.78
C THR A 129 4.75 6.88 20.16
N CYS A 130 4.23 5.66 20.27
CA CYS A 130 4.23 4.90 21.53
C CYS A 130 5.66 4.59 22.01
N LEU A 131 6.54 4.20 21.09
CA LEU A 131 7.93 3.88 21.41
C LEU A 131 8.72 5.11 21.86
N LEU A 132 8.52 6.26 21.21
CA LEU A 132 9.14 7.53 21.57
C LEU A 132 8.73 7.99 22.97
N HIS A 133 7.45 7.83 23.34
CA HIS A 133 6.98 8.12 24.70
C HIS A 133 7.67 7.22 25.74
N HIS A 134 7.77 5.93 25.44
CA HIS A 134 8.47 4.99 26.32
C HIS A 134 9.95 5.37 26.50
N MET A 135 10.63 5.84 25.44
CA MET A 135 12.00 6.34 25.54
C MET A 135 12.11 7.58 26.43
N ALA A 136 11.22 8.56 26.25
CA ALA A 136 11.20 9.77 27.07
C ALA A 136 10.96 9.45 28.56
N MET A 137 10.06 8.51 28.85
CA MET A 137 9.83 8.02 30.22
C MET A 137 11.07 7.35 30.80
N LYS A 138 11.74 6.50 30.02
CA LYS A 138 12.92 5.76 30.49
C LYS A 138 14.13 6.66 30.74
N LEU A 139 14.30 7.72 29.94
CA LEU A 139 15.36 8.71 30.11
C LEU A 139 15.00 9.81 31.12
N GLY A 140 13.73 9.93 31.52
CA GLY A 140 13.27 10.93 32.48
C GLY A 140 13.34 12.36 31.96
N ARG A 141 13.36 12.57 30.64
CA ARG A 141 13.51 13.90 30.00
C ARG A 141 12.66 14.02 28.74
N THR A 142 12.38 15.26 28.35
CA THR A 142 11.71 15.56 27.08
C THR A 142 12.66 15.33 25.92
N LEU A 143 12.19 14.64 24.87
CA LEU A 143 12.97 14.35 23.66
C LEU A 143 12.39 15.08 22.45
N ARG A 144 13.25 15.51 21.52
CA ARG A 144 12.83 16.16 20.26
C ARG A 144 13.04 15.23 19.08
N TRP A 145 11.95 14.92 18.37
CA TRP A 145 11.92 13.95 17.26
C TRP A 145 11.83 14.63 15.90
N ASP A 146 12.67 14.18 14.95
CA ASP A 146 12.56 14.49 13.52
C ASP A 146 11.77 13.36 12.82
N PRO A 147 10.52 13.60 12.41
CA PRO A 147 9.67 12.58 11.78
C PRO A 147 10.05 12.27 10.32
N LEU A 148 10.91 13.09 9.70
CA LEU A 148 11.40 12.83 8.34
C LEU A 148 12.65 11.96 8.34
N ARG A 149 13.54 12.18 9.32
CA ARG A 149 14.78 11.41 9.47
C ARG A 149 14.64 10.21 10.39
N GLU A 150 13.55 10.16 11.15
CA GLU A 150 13.28 9.18 12.20
C GLU A 150 14.41 9.11 13.24
N ARG A 151 14.80 10.29 13.75
CA ARG A 151 15.89 10.43 14.74
C ARG A 151 15.60 11.51 15.75
N PHE A 152 16.23 11.41 16.92
CA PHE A 152 16.27 12.49 17.89
C PHE A 152 17.32 13.52 17.53
N HIS A 153 17.00 14.81 17.72
CA HIS A 153 17.94 15.91 17.52
C HIS A 153 19.04 15.88 18.58
N ASP A 154 20.30 15.80 18.15
CA ASP A 154 21.51 15.92 18.99
C ASP A 154 21.49 15.06 20.27
N ASP A 155 20.88 13.87 20.20
CA ASP A 155 20.69 12.99 21.36
C ASP A 155 21.11 11.55 21.02
N ASP A 156 22.42 11.28 21.15
CA ASP A 156 23.00 9.98 20.84
C ASP A 156 22.50 8.86 21.75
N GLU A 157 22.25 9.16 23.03
CA GLU A 157 21.72 8.22 24.00
C GLU A 157 20.30 7.77 23.60
N ALA A 158 19.42 8.72 23.25
CA ALA A 158 18.08 8.38 22.77
C ALA A 158 18.12 7.68 21.40
N ASN A 159 19.00 8.11 20.49
CA ASN A 159 19.17 7.47 19.19
C ASN A 159 19.69 6.02 19.30
N ALA A 160 20.48 5.70 20.32
CA ALA A 160 20.93 4.33 20.59
C ALA A 160 19.77 3.38 20.95
N MET A 161 18.64 3.92 21.43
CA MET A 161 17.45 3.15 21.80
C MET A 161 16.51 2.84 20.62
N LEU A 162 16.76 3.41 19.43
CA LEU A 162 15.94 3.18 18.22
C LEU A 162 16.06 1.76 17.66
N SER A 163 17.08 1.02 18.07
CA SER A 163 17.28 -0.37 17.68
C SER A 163 17.70 -1.19 18.88
N ARG A 164 17.52 -2.51 18.78
CA ARG A 164 17.99 -3.48 19.76
C ARG A 164 18.76 -4.58 19.05
N PRO A 165 19.74 -5.22 19.70
CA PRO A 165 20.40 -6.39 19.15
C PRO A 165 19.37 -7.43 18.70
N GLN A 166 19.43 -7.83 17.43
CA GLN A 166 18.53 -8.84 16.91
C GLN A 166 18.93 -10.20 17.50
N ARG A 167 17.94 -11.02 17.85
CA ARG A 167 18.20 -12.40 18.29
C ARG A 167 19.01 -13.15 17.23
N PRO A 168 19.91 -14.07 17.63
CA PRO A 168 20.58 -14.94 16.67
C PRO A 168 19.56 -15.73 15.85
N LEU A 169 19.93 -16.05 14.61
CA LEU A 169 19.13 -16.96 13.78
C LEU A 169 18.88 -18.25 14.59
N TYR A 170 17.67 -18.80 14.50
CA TYR A 170 17.26 -20.11 15.07
C TYR A 170 17.48 -20.33 16.58
N ALA A 171 17.68 -19.27 17.39
CA ALA A 171 17.63 -19.40 18.84
C ALA A 171 16.18 -19.63 19.31
N ILE A 172 15.92 -20.78 19.93
CA ILE A 172 14.67 -21.15 20.61
C ILE A 172 14.70 -20.61 22.03
#